data_AF-A0A068YMM0-F1
#
_entry.id   AF-A0A068YMM0-F1
#
_cell.length_a   1.000
_cell.length_b   1.000
_cell.length_c   1.000
_cell.angle_alpha   90.00
_cell.angle_beta   90.00
_cell.angle_gamma   90.00
#
_symmetry.space_group_name_H-M   'P 1'
#
loop_
_entity.id
_entity.type
_entity.pdbx_description
1 polymer ?
#
loop_
_entity_poly.entity_id
_entity_poly.type
_entity_poly.pdbx_seq_one_letter_code
_entity_poly.pdbx_strand_id
1 'polypeptide(L)'
;MYFPTTAIVSLLYVMENGSSAEIAVVGYEGIVGISLFMGGESTPSRAVVQSAGRGFRLKAPAIKEEFKRIPVLHLLLRYTQALITQMAQTAVCNRHHSLDQQLCRWLLLSLDRLKGNELVRRRS
;
A
#
# COMPACT_ATOMS: atom_id res chain seq x y z
N MET A 1 6.07 -9.61 5.90
CA MET A 1 6.20 -8.37 5.11
C MET A 1 6.39 -8.73 3.65
N TYR A 2 5.81 -7.95 2.74
CA TYR A 2 5.95 -8.16 1.30
C TYR A 2 6.52 -6.91 0.64
N PHE A 3 7.39 -7.12 -0.34
CA PHE A 3 8.08 -6.10 -1.13
C PHE A 3 7.69 -6.32 -2.59
N PRO A 4 6.64 -5.64 -3.10
CA PRO A 4 6.31 -5.71 -4.52
C PRO A 4 7.51 -5.25 -5.35
N THR A 5 7.66 -5.83 -6.55
CA THR A 5 8.69 -5.39 -7.52
C THR A 5 8.09 -5.03 -8.87
N THR A 6 6.96 -5.65 -9.19
CA THR A 6 6.16 -5.39 -10.40
C THR A 6 4.65 -5.48 -10.13
N ALA A 7 4.24 -5.94 -8.94
CA ALA A 7 2.84 -5.98 -8.56
C ALA A 7 2.37 -4.64 -7.99
N ILE A 8 1.08 -4.33 -8.14
CA ILE A 8 0.41 -3.26 -7.41
C ILE A 8 -0.54 -3.88 -6.39
N VAL A 9 -0.41 -3.46 -5.13
CA VAL A 9 -1.24 -3.93 -4.03
C VAL A 9 -2.05 -2.76 -3.48
N SER A 10 -3.36 -2.91 -3.42
CA SER A 10 -4.23 -1.97 -2.74
C SER A 10 -4.49 -2.40 -1.32
N LEU A 11 -4.42 -1.43 -0.41
CA LEU A 11 -4.83 -1.58 0.97
C LEU A 11 -6.29 -1.11 1.06
N LEU A 12 -7.17 -2.01 1.45
CA LEU A 12 -8.60 -1.77 1.61
C LEU A 12 -8.92 -1.73 3.11
N TYR A 13 -9.63 -0.71 3.56
CA TYR A 13 -10.26 -0.74 4.89
C TYR A 13 -11.58 -1.49 4.80
N VAL A 14 -11.80 -2.47 5.68
CA VAL A 14 -13.05 -3.23 5.74
C VAL A 14 -13.94 -2.61 6.82
N MET A 15 -15.14 -2.18 6.43
CA MET A 15 -16.17 -1.67 7.33
C MET A 15 -16.94 -2.82 7.97
N GLU A 16 -17.61 -2.57 9.10
CA GLU A 16 -18.38 -3.58 9.84
C GLU A 16 -19.49 -4.24 9.00
N ASN A 17 -20.07 -3.48 8.06
CA ASN A 17 -21.09 -3.98 7.12
C ASN A 17 -20.51 -4.82 5.96
N GLY A 18 -19.21 -5.13 5.98
CA GLY A 18 -18.52 -5.93 4.96
C GLY A 18 -18.12 -5.16 3.69
N SER A 19 -18.56 -3.91 3.54
CA SER A 19 -18.08 -3.05 2.44
C SER A 19 -16.62 -2.65 2.68
N SER A 20 -15.91 -2.32 1.60
CA SER A 20 -14.50 -1.94 1.68
C SER A 20 -14.17 -0.73 0.83
N ALA A 21 -13.30 0.13 1.33
CA ALA A 21 -12.79 1.29 0.60
C ALA A 21 -11.27 1.20 0.47
N GLU A 22 -10.74 1.53 -0.71
CA GLU A 22 -9.30 1.68 -0.88
C GLU A 22 -8.79 2.89 -0.08
N ILE A 23 -7.75 2.66 0.72
CA ILE A 23 -7.13 3.69 1.56
C ILE A 23 -5.72 4.04 1.09
N ALA A 24 -5.03 3.12 0.43
CA ALA A 24 -3.69 3.34 -0.12
C ALA A 24 -3.34 2.31 -1.20
N VAL A 25 -2.33 2.64 -1.99
CA VAL A 25 -1.78 1.78 -3.05
C VAL A 25 -0.27 1.65 -2.84
N VAL A 26 0.23 0.42 -2.87
CA VAL A 26 1.63 0.04 -2.66
C VAL A 26 2.18 -0.59 -3.95
N GLY A 27 3.25 0.00 -4.49
CA GLY A 27 3.99 -0.51 -5.64
C GLY A 27 5.41 -0.98 -5.30
N TYR A 28 6.30 -0.91 -6.30
CA TYR A 28 7.71 -1.33 -6.16
C TYR A 28 8.52 -0.45 -5.20
N GLU A 29 8.04 0.76 -4.93
CA GLU A 29 8.61 1.75 -4.02
C GLU A 29 8.26 1.50 -2.55
N GLY A 30 7.36 0.55 -2.27
CA GLY A 30 6.76 0.37 -0.96
C GLY A 30 6.74 -1.05 -0.44
N ILE A 31 6.07 -1.20 0.71
CA ILE A 31 6.00 -2.45 1.47
C ILE A 31 4.61 -2.69 2.03
N VAL A 32 4.20 -3.96 2.07
CA VAL A 32 2.95 -4.39 2.69
C VAL A 32 3.24 -5.08 4.02
N GLY A 33 2.50 -4.69 5.06
CA GLY A 33 2.62 -5.25 6.41
C GLY A 33 3.43 -4.39 7.38
N ILE A 34 3.25 -3.07 7.35
CA ILE A 34 3.92 -2.14 8.26
C ILE A 34 3.50 -2.32 9.74
N SER A 35 2.35 -2.93 10.00
CA SER A 35 1.90 -3.25 11.37
C SER A 35 2.89 -4.11 12.17
N LEU A 36 3.74 -4.88 11.49
CA LEU A 36 4.72 -5.76 12.12
C LEU A 36 5.77 -5.00 12.95
N PHE A 37 5.96 -3.70 12.70
CA PHE A 37 6.89 -2.85 13.47
C PHE A 37 6.23 -1.65 14.14
N MET A 38 4.97 -1.35 13.83
CA MET A 38 4.23 -0.25 14.46
C MET A 38 3.67 -0.60 15.85
N GLY A 39 3.94 -1.80 16.36
CA GLY A 39 3.48 -2.25 17.69
C GLY A 39 2.03 -2.76 17.75
N GLY A 40 1.28 -2.66 16.64
CA GLY A 40 -0.10 -3.16 16.56
C GLY A 40 -0.26 -4.63 16.14
N GLU A 41 0.83 -5.27 15.66
CA GLU A 41 0.92 -6.62 15.07
C GLU A 41 0.03 -6.86 13.82
N SER A 42 -1.15 -6.26 13.76
CA SER A 42 -2.12 -6.33 12.66
C SER A 42 -2.70 -4.96 12.32
N THR A 43 -3.42 -4.88 11.19
CA THR A 43 -4.28 -3.74 10.85
C THR A 43 -5.64 -4.29 10.41
N PRO A 44 -6.74 -3.55 10.58
CA PRO A 44 -8.04 -3.91 9.99
C PRO A 44 -8.06 -3.81 8.45
N SER A 45 -6.93 -3.48 7.81
CA SER A 45 -6.83 -3.40 6.36
C SER A 45 -6.59 -4.76 5.71
N ARG A 46 -7.19 -4.96 4.54
CA ARG A 46 -6.92 -6.08 3.63
C ARG A 46 -6.01 -5.63 2.51
N ALA A 47 -4.95 -6.40 2.26
CA ALA A 47 -4.10 -6.21 1.09
C ALA A 47 -4.63 -7.06 -0.09
N VAL A 48 -4.91 -6.43 -1.22
CA VAL A 48 -5.40 -7.08 -2.43
C VAL A 48 -4.49 -6.73 -3.61
N VAL A 49 -4.02 -7.74 -4.33
CA VAL A 49 -3.24 -7.53 -5.56
C VAL A 49 -4.19 -7.02 -6.64
N GLN A 50 -4.03 -5.75 -7.04
CA GLN A 50 -4.84 -5.15 -8.11
C GLN A 50 -4.23 -5.36 -9.49
N SER A 51 -2.91 -5.23 -9.59
CA SER A 51 -2.15 -5.59 -10.79
C SER A 51 -1.22 -6.74 -10.47
N ALA A 52 -1.35 -7.82 -11.23
CA ALA A 52 -0.54 -9.02 -11.04
C ALA A 52 0.94 -8.72 -11.29
N GLY A 53 1.81 -9.36 -10.52
CA GLY A 53 3.24 -9.18 -10.67
C GLY A 53 4.01 -9.98 -9.64
N ARG A 54 5.28 -9.60 -9.47
CA ARG A 54 6.23 -10.26 -8.59
C ARG A 54 6.48 -9.42 -7.35
N GLY A 55 6.88 -10.09 -6.28
CA GLY A 55 7.38 -9.46 -5.06
C GLY A 55 8.14 -10.46 -4.21
N PHE A 56 8.90 -9.95 -3.25
CA PHE A 56 9.57 -10.76 -2.25
C PHE A 56 8.74 -10.82 -0.97
N ARG A 57 8.82 -11.95 -0.27
CA ARG A 57 8.24 -12.13 1.06
C ARG A 57 9.35 -12.32 2.07
N LEU A 58 9.35 -11.48 3.11
CA LEU A 58 10.20 -11.68 4.28
C LEU A 58 9.33 -12.11 5.47
N LYS A 59 9.78 -13.17 6.16
CA LYS A 59 9.09 -13.70 7.35
C LYS A 59 9.13 -12.66 8.49
N ALA A 60 8.09 -12.62 9.30
CA ALA A 60 7.96 -11.65 10.39
C ALA A 60 9.15 -11.66 11.38
N PRO A 61 9.71 -12.81 11.81
CA PRO A 61 10.87 -12.82 12.70
C PRO A 61 12.11 -12.18 12.05
N ALA A 62 12.36 -12.47 10.77
CA ALA A 62 13.53 -11.96 10.07
C ALA A 62 13.50 -10.42 9.93
N ILE A 63 12.33 -9.84 9.61
CA ILE A 63 12.22 -8.38 9.54
C ILE A 63 12.29 -7.73 10.93
N LYS A 64 11.76 -8.39 11.97
CA LYS A 64 11.86 -7.91 13.36
C LYS A 64 13.32 -7.78 13.82
N GLU A 65 14.19 -8.69 13.39
CA GLU A 65 15.63 -8.58 13.63
C GLU A 65 16.27 -7.42 12.86
N GLU A 66 15.93 -7.23 11.58
CA GLU A 66 16.47 -6.10 10.79
C GLU A 66 16.04 -4.73 11.35
N PHE A 67 14.87 -4.60 11.99
CA PHE A 67 14.45 -3.35 12.63
C PHE A 67 15.35 -2.92 13.79
N LYS A 68 16.12 -3.84 14.39
CA LYS A 68 17.10 -3.48 15.42
C LYS A 68 18.24 -2.62 14.85
N ARG A 69 18.39 -2.58 13.53
CA ARG A 69 19.40 -1.76 12.84
C ARG A 69 18.83 -0.36 12.59
N ILE A 70 19.45 0.64 13.20
CA ILE A 70 19.05 2.05 13.13
C ILE A 70 18.75 2.53 11.69
N PRO A 71 19.59 2.25 10.67
CA PRO A 71 19.31 2.71 9.29
C PRO A 71 18.03 2.13 8.70
N VAL A 72 17.74 0.84 8.98
CA VAL A 72 16.54 0.16 8.51
C VAL A 72 15.30 0.76 9.19
N LEU A 73 15.37 0.97 10.51
CA LEU A 73 14.29 1.63 11.26
C LEU A 73 13.96 3.01 10.68
N HIS A 74 14.96 3.87 10.46
CA HIS A 74 14.72 5.21 9.90
C HIS A 74 14.09 5.16 8.50
N LEU A 75 14.53 4.23 7.65
CA LEU A 75 13.97 4.07 6.30
C LEU A 75 12.48 3.70 6.37
N LEU A 76 12.12 2.79 7.27
CA LEU A 76 10.75 2.31 7.43
C LEU A 76 9.84 3.34 8.07
N LEU A 77 10.36 4.13 9.01
CA LEU A 77 9.63 5.26 9.58
C LEU A 77 9.33 6.32 8.51
N ARG A 78 10.32 6.64 7.65
CA ARG A 78 10.09 7.55 6.51
C ARG A 78 9.06 6.99 5.53
N TYR A 79 9.14 5.70 5.22
CA TYR A 79 8.13 5.04 4.39
C TYR A 79 6.74 5.10 5.03
N THR A 80 6.64 4.85 6.34
CA THR A 80 5.39 4.89 7.09
C THR A 80 4.78 6.29 7.06
N GLN A 81 5.59 7.33 7.23
CA GLN A 81 5.15 8.71 7.09
C GLN A 81 4.59 8.97 5.68
N ALA A 82 5.30 8.54 4.63
CA ALA A 82 4.84 8.70 3.25
C ALA A 82 3.50 7.97 3.00
N LEU A 83 3.33 6.77 3.55
CA LEU A 83 2.08 6.02 3.44
C LEU A 83 0.93 6.73 4.16
N ILE A 84 1.15 7.26 5.37
CA ILE A 84 0.15 8.05 6.11
C ILE A 84 -0.25 9.29 5.30
N THR A 85 0.71 9.99 4.68
CA THR A 85 0.43 11.14 3.81
C THR A 85 -0.42 10.73 2.60
N GLN A 86 -0.11 9.60 1.96
CA GLN A 86 -0.93 9.07 0.86
C GLN A 86 -2.36 8.76 1.31
N MET A 87 -2.53 8.13 2.48
CA MET A 87 -3.84 7.81 3.05
C MET A 87 -4.65 9.07 3.35
N ALA A 88 -4.03 10.07 4.00
CA ALA A 88 -4.68 11.35 4.29
C ALA A 88 -5.13 12.06 3.01
N GLN A 89 -4.26 12.09 1.99
CA GLN A 89 -4.59 12.72 0.72
C GLN A 89 -5.71 11.97 -0.01
N THR A 90 -5.74 10.64 0.07
CA THR A 90 -6.81 9.81 -0.51
C THR A 90 -8.14 10.11 0.17
N ALA A 91 -8.17 10.22 1.51
CA ALA A 91 -9.37 10.61 2.25
C ALA A 91 -9.89 12.00 1.86
N VAL A 92 -9.00 12.99 1.72
CA VAL A 92 -9.37 14.35 1.27
C VAL A 92 -9.92 14.33 -0.15
N CYS A 93 -9.25 13.66 -1.09
CA CYS A 93 -9.70 13.57 -2.48
C CYS A 93 -11.06 12.87 -2.60
N ASN A 94 -11.29 11.80 -1.84
CA ASN A 94 -12.58 11.08 -1.86
C ASN A 94 -13.76 11.97 -1.43
N ARG A 95 -13.50 12.97 -0.56
CA ARG A 95 -14.52 13.91 -0.09
C ARG A 95 -14.72 15.12 -1.01
N HIS A 96 -13.64 15.62 -1.61
CA HIS A 96 -13.63 16.94 -2.25
C HIS A 96 -13.57 16.93 -3.78
N HIS A 97 -13.25 15.79 -4.41
CA HIS A 97 -13.11 15.70 -5.86
C HIS A 97 -14.23 14.88 -6.49
N SER A 98 -14.54 15.15 -7.77
CA SER A 98 -15.48 14.35 -8.55
C SER A 98 -14.95 12.93 -8.78
N LEU A 99 -15.84 12.00 -9.14
CA LEU A 99 -15.45 10.63 -9.46
C LEU A 99 -14.41 10.56 -10.58
N ASP A 100 -14.52 11.39 -11.61
CA ASP A 100 -13.56 11.43 -12.72
C ASP A 100 -12.18 11.91 -12.25
N GLN A 101 -12.14 12.92 -11.37
CA GLN A 101 -10.88 13.40 -10.78
C GLN A 101 -10.23 12.34 -9.88
N GLN A 102 -11.04 11.63 -9.09
CA GLN A 102 -10.56 10.51 -8.26
C GLN A 102 -10.01 9.38 -9.13
N LEU A 103 -10.70 9.05 -10.24
CA LEU A 103 -10.25 8.05 -11.20
C LEU A 103 -8.93 8.46 -11.87
N CYS A 104 -8.81 9.69 -12.36
CA CYS A 104 -7.57 10.20 -12.96
C CYS A 104 -6.40 10.13 -11.98
N ARG A 105 -6.61 10.56 -10.73
CA ARG A 105 -5.61 10.45 -9.67
C ARG A 105 -5.20 8.99 -9.44
N TRP A 106 -6.16 8.08 -9.35
CA TRP A 106 -5.88 6.66 -9.13
C TRP A 106 -5.09 6.05 -10.30
N LEU A 107 -5.44 6.39 -11.54
CA LEU A 107 -4.72 5.94 -12.73
C LEU A 107 -3.27 6.45 -12.72
N LEU A 108 -3.06 7.73 -12.47
CA LEU A 108 -1.71 8.31 -12.37
C LEU A 108 -0.89 7.64 -11.27
N LEU A 109 -1.46 7.49 -10.07
CA LEU A 109 -0.81 6.80 -8.95
C LEU A 109 -0.46 5.35 -9.30
N SER A 110 -1.29 4.67 -10.08
CA SER A 110 -1.03 3.28 -10.47
C SER A 110 0.05 3.19 -11.54
N LEU A 111 0.04 4.10 -12.52
CA LEU A 111 1.02 4.16 -13.59
C LEU A 111 2.43 4.52 -13.06
N ASP A 112 2.52 5.45 -12.12
CA ASP A 112 3.78 5.81 -11.44
C ASP A 112 4.45 4.62 -10.74
N ARG A 113 3.68 3.57 -10.44
CA ARG A 113 4.10 2.35 -9.74
C ARG A 113 4.35 1.17 -10.66
N LEU A 114 4.18 1.36 -11.97
CA LEU A 114 4.54 0.38 -12.98
C LEU A 114 5.82 0.82 -13.69
N LYS A 115 6.57 -0.16 -14.19
CA LYS A 115 7.68 0.09 -15.11
C LYS A 115 7.22 0.29 -16.57
N GLY A 116 5.91 0.30 -16.82
CA GLY A 116 5.29 0.44 -18.14
C GLY A 116 3.86 0.96 -18.04
N ASN A 117 3.18 1.15 -19.17
CA ASN A 117 1.89 1.85 -19.22
C ASN A 117 0.66 0.93 -19.25
N GLU A 118 0.81 -0.36 -18.95
CA GLU A 118 -0.29 -1.33 -19.00
C GLU A 118 -0.84 -1.67 -17.61
N LEU A 119 -2.09 -1.28 -17.36
CA LEU A 119 -2.84 -1.64 -16.16
C LEU A 119 -3.75 -2.83 -16.44
N VAL A 120 -3.36 -4.03 -16.01
CA VAL A 120 -4.20 -5.22 -16.11
C VAL A 120 -4.99 -5.39 -14.81
N ARG A 121 -6.28 -5.04 -14.84
CA ARG A 121 -7.19 -5.23 -13.70
C ARG A 121 -7.88 -6.59 -13.79
N ARG A 122 -7.67 -7.47 -12.82
CA ARG A 122 -8.56 -8.64 -12.65
C ARG A 122 -9.87 -8.18 -12.02
N ARG A 123 -11.00 -8.54 -12.64
CA ARG A 123 -12.32 -8.43 -11.99
C ARG A 123 -12.36 -9.46 -10.85
N SER A 124 -12.64 -9.00 -9.63
CA SER A 124 -12.96 -9.82 -8.46
C SER A 124 -14.42 -10.23 -8.48
#